data_AF-A0AB38RM14-F1
#
_entry.id   AF-A0AB38RM14-F1
#
_cell.length_a   1.000
_cell.length_b   1.000
_cell.length_c   1.000
_cell.angle_alpha   90.00
_cell.angle_beta   90.00
_cell.angle_gamma   90.00
#
_symmetry.space_group_name_H-M   'P 1'
#
loop_
_entity.id
_entity.type
_entity.pdbx_description
1 polymer ?
#
loop_
_entity_poly.entity_id
_entity_poly.type
_entity_poly.pdbx_seq_one_letter_code
_entity_poly.pdbx_strand_id
1 'polypeptide(L)'
;MNGNRPPPKRPPVKRRPLSPCQTVPQIHERLRTGAKTIVIDHRNDEPLKLTDAELPDGITIRIVGVSRVIITRLTPETKRSAQIVATDAARSQIFGHTTLFAYGNAHTDAFDTTRVRATNRATSNLVDDSFGDVGEDTTTYAYDNATVHSHDQATVHATDRVSLVHHSSTPAEVEHGVTVFGPARRNIRLRT
;
A
#
# COMPACT_ATOMS: atom_id res chain seq x y z
N MET A 1 10.85 -44.35 51.14
CA MET A 1 10.06 -43.91 49.96
C MET A 1 10.54 -42.50 49.59
N ASN A 2 11.51 -42.39 48.68
CA ASN A 2 12.00 -41.09 48.22
C ASN A 2 11.15 -40.62 47.05
N GLY A 3 10.24 -39.68 47.33
CA GLY A 3 9.38 -39.06 46.32
C GLY A 3 10.19 -38.14 45.41
N ASN A 4 10.45 -38.59 44.18
CA ASN A 4 10.96 -37.74 43.11
C ASN A 4 9.91 -36.66 42.79
N ARG A 5 10.11 -35.44 43.28
CA ARG A 5 9.35 -34.28 42.81
C ARG A 5 9.73 -34.00 41.35
N PRO A 6 8.74 -33.82 40.45
CA PRO A 6 9.03 -33.40 39.09
C PRO A 6 9.65 -31.99 39.10
N PRO A 7 10.58 -31.71 38.17
CA PRO A 7 11.23 -30.42 38.09
C PRO A 7 10.20 -29.31 37.84
N PRO A 8 10.42 -28.09 38.39
CA PRO A 8 9.51 -26.97 38.20
C PRO A 8 9.35 -26.65 36.71
N LYS A 9 8.11 -26.49 36.25
CA LYS A 9 7.80 -26.03 34.89
C LYS A 9 8.48 -24.68 34.68
N ARG A 10 9.40 -24.61 33.71
CA ARG A 10 10.04 -23.35 33.33
C ARG A 10 8.95 -22.32 33.00
N PRO A 11 9.05 -21.08 33.51
CA PRO A 11 8.09 -20.05 33.18
C PRO A 11 8.05 -19.85 31.66
N PRO A 12 6.87 -19.56 31.08
CA PRO A 12 6.77 -19.29 29.65
C PRO A 12 7.74 -18.17 29.30
N VAL A 13 8.66 -18.44 28.38
CA VAL A 13 9.57 -17.43 27.85
C VAL A 13 8.70 -16.31 27.31
N LYS A 14 8.73 -15.14 27.98
CA LYS A 14 8.09 -13.92 27.46
C LYS A 14 8.74 -13.65 26.11
N ARG A 15 8.06 -14.05 25.02
CA ARG A 15 8.54 -13.82 23.66
C ARG A 15 8.69 -12.31 23.50
N ARG A 16 9.93 -11.86 23.40
CA ARG A 16 10.25 -10.46 23.08
C ARG A 16 9.43 -10.08 21.83
N PRO A 17 8.84 -8.88 21.76
CA PRO A 17 8.19 -8.42 20.54
C PRO A 17 9.13 -8.66 19.37
N LEU A 18 8.62 -9.35 18.37
CA LEU A 18 9.40 -9.72 17.21
C LEU A 18 9.79 -8.43 16.48
N SER A 19 11.10 -8.23 16.27
CA SER A 19 11.58 -7.08 15.50
C SER A 19 11.01 -7.11 14.08
N PRO A 20 10.77 -5.92 13.47
CA PRO A 20 10.41 -5.82 12.06
C PRO A 20 11.39 -6.57 11.16
N CYS A 21 10.87 -7.12 10.07
CA CYS A 21 11.64 -7.80 9.05
C CYS A 21 12.46 -6.79 8.24
N GLN A 22 13.72 -7.11 8.05
CA GLN A 22 14.68 -6.40 7.21
C GLN A 22 14.94 -7.15 5.89
N THR A 23 14.65 -8.45 5.81
CA THR A 23 15.02 -9.28 4.65
C THR A 23 13.94 -10.30 4.32
N VAL A 24 13.91 -10.78 3.07
CA VAL A 24 12.97 -11.82 2.62
C VAL A 24 13.08 -13.12 3.44
N PRO A 25 14.29 -13.63 3.78
CA PRO A 25 14.39 -14.80 4.66
C PRO A 25 13.72 -14.62 6.02
N GLN A 26 13.75 -13.41 6.60
CA GLN A 26 13.03 -13.14 7.84
C GLN A 26 11.52 -13.17 7.64
N ILE A 27 11.02 -12.70 6.49
CA ILE A 27 9.60 -12.78 6.13
C ILE A 27 9.17 -14.24 5.98
N HIS A 28 9.93 -15.06 5.25
CA HIS A 28 9.66 -16.49 5.10
C HIS A 28 9.60 -17.19 6.45
N GLU A 29 10.54 -16.91 7.36
CA GLU A 29 10.54 -17.51 8.69
C GLU A 29 9.32 -17.10 9.52
N ARG A 30 8.86 -15.86 9.39
CA ARG A 30 7.62 -15.39 10.03
C ARG A 30 6.39 -16.10 9.47
N LEU A 31 6.29 -16.22 8.15
CA LEU A 31 5.19 -16.91 7.50
C LEU A 31 5.16 -18.40 7.89
N ARG A 32 6.32 -19.07 7.88
CA ARG A 32 6.50 -20.47 8.30
C ARG A 32 6.08 -20.70 9.76
N THR A 33 6.30 -19.70 10.62
CA THR A 33 5.89 -19.74 12.04
C THR A 33 4.45 -19.28 12.27
N GLY A 34 3.68 -19.05 11.19
CA GLY A 34 2.25 -18.77 11.23
C GLY A 34 1.88 -17.31 11.43
N ALA A 35 2.80 -16.37 11.19
CA ALA A 35 2.51 -14.94 11.30
C ALA A 35 1.42 -14.53 10.31
N LYS A 36 0.41 -13.80 10.81
CA LYS A 36 -0.65 -13.18 10.00
C LYS A 36 -0.32 -11.74 9.61
N THR A 37 0.60 -11.11 10.32
CA THR A 37 1.07 -9.77 10.02
C THR A 37 2.60 -9.76 9.97
N ILE A 38 3.14 -9.22 8.89
CA ILE A 38 4.56 -9.00 8.70
C ILE A 38 4.80 -7.49 8.69
N VAL A 39 5.63 -7.00 9.61
CA VAL A 39 6.07 -5.61 9.59
C VAL A 39 7.45 -5.56 8.94
N ILE A 40 7.58 -4.75 7.90
CA ILE A 40 8.81 -4.53 7.13
C ILE A 40 9.31 -3.13 7.44
N ASP A 41 10.53 -3.03 7.96
CA ASP A 41 11.22 -1.77 8.19
C ASP A 41 12.58 -1.77 7.50
N HIS A 42 12.61 -2.10 6.22
CA HIS A 42 13.81 -2.35 5.43
C HIS A 42 14.68 -1.10 5.30
N ARG A 43 15.90 -1.11 5.87
CA ARG A 43 16.80 0.06 5.89
C ARG A 43 17.91 0.06 4.85
N ASN A 44 17.94 -0.90 3.92
CA ASN A 44 18.95 -0.93 2.88
C ASN A 44 18.57 -0.02 1.70
N ASP A 45 19.58 0.37 0.91
CA ASP A 45 19.38 1.23 -0.26
C ASP A 45 18.63 0.52 -1.40
N GLU A 46 18.92 -0.76 -1.60
CA GLU A 46 18.25 -1.62 -2.56
C GLU A 46 16.83 -1.96 -2.11
N PRO A 47 15.82 -1.97 -3.00
CA PRO A 47 14.46 -2.29 -2.61
C PRO A 47 14.30 -3.77 -2.25
N LEU A 48 13.51 -4.04 -1.21
CA LEU A 48 13.08 -5.38 -0.86
C LEU A 48 11.99 -5.84 -1.85
N LYS A 49 12.24 -6.94 -2.56
CA LYS A 49 11.32 -7.45 -3.60
C LYS A 49 10.47 -8.58 -3.04
N LEU A 50 9.15 -8.49 -3.19
CA LEU A 50 8.18 -9.51 -2.79
C LEU A 50 7.35 -9.93 -4.00
N THR A 51 6.93 -11.19 -3.99
CA THR A 51 6.09 -11.80 -5.01
C THR A 51 4.88 -12.49 -4.37
N ASP A 52 4.04 -13.15 -5.17
CA ASP A 52 2.95 -14.00 -4.68
C ASP A 52 3.39 -14.99 -3.58
N ALA A 53 4.64 -15.47 -3.59
CA ALA A 53 5.18 -16.40 -2.59
C ALA A 53 5.18 -15.82 -1.16
N GLU A 54 5.39 -14.51 -1.02
CA GLU A 54 5.40 -13.80 0.26
C GLU A 54 4.02 -13.22 0.63
N LEU A 55 3.02 -13.41 -0.23
CA LEU A 55 1.69 -12.81 -0.13
C LEU A 55 0.55 -13.85 -0.08
N PRO A 56 0.61 -14.87 0.78
CA PRO A 56 -0.48 -15.83 0.88
C PRO A 56 -1.79 -15.18 1.34
N ASP A 57 -2.91 -15.82 1.03
CA ASP A 57 -4.23 -15.36 1.46
C ASP A 57 -4.30 -15.15 3.00
N GLY A 58 -4.88 -14.02 3.39
CA GLY A 58 -5.24 -13.68 4.77
C GLY A 58 -4.10 -13.08 5.58
N ILE A 59 -2.99 -12.70 4.94
CA ILE A 59 -1.89 -12.00 5.60
C ILE A 59 -1.97 -10.48 5.40
N THR A 60 -1.30 -9.75 6.28
CA THR A 60 -1.09 -8.31 6.17
C THR A 60 0.40 -8.01 6.12
N ILE A 61 0.84 -7.29 5.09
CA ILE A 61 2.17 -6.69 5.00
C ILE A 61 2.07 -5.23 5.43
N ARG A 62 2.83 -4.82 6.44
CA ARG A 62 2.96 -3.42 6.86
C ARG A 62 4.35 -2.92 6.55
N ILE A 63 4.45 -1.96 5.65
CA ILE A 63 5.70 -1.33 5.21
C ILE A 63 5.82 0.01 5.94
N VAL A 64 6.88 0.17 6.73
CA VAL A 64 7.02 1.30 7.66
C VAL A 64 8.38 1.99 7.52
N GLY A 65 8.58 3.07 8.27
CA GLY A 65 9.85 3.79 8.32
C GLY A 65 10.18 4.45 6.97
N VAL A 66 11.36 4.16 6.43
CA VAL A 66 11.83 4.67 5.13
C VAL A 66 11.96 3.56 4.09
N SER A 67 11.30 2.42 4.34
CA SER A 67 11.44 1.21 3.55
C SER A 67 11.18 1.44 2.07
N ARG A 68 11.97 0.78 1.22
CA ARG A 68 11.69 0.67 -0.22
C ARG A 68 11.31 -0.76 -0.52
N VAL A 69 10.08 -0.98 -1.00
CA VAL A 69 9.56 -2.32 -1.29
C VAL A 69 8.99 -2.34 -2.71
N ILE A 70 9.30 -3.39 -3.45
CA ILE A 70 8.67 -3.68 -4.74
C ILE A 70 7.85 -4.95 -4.56
N ILE A 71 6.59 -4.92 -5.00
CA ILE A 71 5.68 -6.05 -4.90
C ILE A 71 5.13 -6.36 -6.27
N THR A 72 5.30 -7.59 -6.70
CA THR A 72 4.73 -8.09 -7.96
C THR A 72 3.77 -9.22 -7.65
N ARG A 73 2.48 -9.00 -7.89
CA ARG A 73 1.44 -9.98 -7.59
C ARG A 73 0.62 -10.30 -8.83
N LEU A 74 0.94 -11.42 -9.46
CA LEU A 74 0.30 -11.82 -10.72
C LEU A 74 -0.98 -12.61 -10.48
N THR A 75 -1.19 -13.13 -9.28
CA THR A 75 -2.44 -13.84 -8.95
C THR A 75 -3.59 -12.84 -8.78
N PRO A 76 -4.74 -13.04 -9.47
CA PRO A 76 -5.90 -12.18 -9.32
C PRO A 76 -6.39 -12.04 -7.88
N GLU A 77 -6.93 -10.86 -7.57
CA GLU A 77 -7.41 -10.55 -6.22
C GLU A 77 -8.67 -11.35 -5.85
N THR A 78 -8.72 -11.76 -4.59
CA THR A 78 -9.83 -12.47 -3.94
C THR A 78 -10.16 -11.76 -2.63
N LYS A 79 -11.31 -12.08 -2.02
CA LYS A 79 -11.71 -11.53 -0.71
C LYS A 79 -10.72 -11.83 0.43
N ARG A 80 -9.81 -12.78 0.23
CA ARG A 80 -8.78 -13.16 1.21
C ARG A 80 -7.38 -12.75 0.78
N SER A 81 -7.23 -11.99 -0.30
CA SER A 81 -5.90 -11.57 -0.75
C SER A 81 -5.13 -10.81 0.33
N ALA A 82 -3.80 -10.93 0.27
CA ALA A 82 -2.90 -10.21 1.17
C ALA A 82 -3.23 -8.70 1.18
N GLN A 83 -3.29 -8.14 2.37
CA GLN A 83 -3.52 -6.71 2.57
C GLN A 83 -2.16 -6.02 2.69
N ILE A 84 -1.92 -4.98 1.89
CA ILE A 84 -0.66 -4.26 1.91
C ILE A 84 -0.91 -2.87 2.46
N VAL A 85 -0.13 -2.48 3.46
CA VAL A 85 -0.27 -1.19 4.15
C VAL A 85 1.08 -0.49 4.15
N ALA A 86 1.16 0.71 3.59
CA ALA A 86 2.35 1.55 3.63
C ALA A 86 2.10 2.77 4.52
N THR A 87 3.01 3.05 5.45
CA THR A 87 2.94 4.20 6.35
C THR A 87 4.29 4.92 6.47
N ASP A 88 4.33 5.97 7.29
CA ASP A 88 5.51 6.79 7.55
C ASP A 88 6.06 7.45 6.29
N ALA A 89 7.32 7.20 5.91
CA ALA A 89 7.95 7.67 4.68
C ALA A 89 8.31 6.49 3.76
N ALA A 90 7.58 5.37 3.90
CA ALA A 90 7.78 4.19 3.07
C ALA A 90 7.51 4.49 1.59
N ARG A 91 8.27 3.82 0.72
CA ARG A 91 8.12 3.85 -0.73
C ARG A 91 7.77 2.46 -1.22
N SER A 92 6.71 2.34 -2.01
CA SER A 92 6.24 1.06 -2.52
C SER A 92 5.94 1.13 -4.01
N GLN A 93 6.46 0.17 -4.80
CA GLN A 93 6.05 -0.04 -6.19
C GLN A 93 5.27 -1.33 -6.27
N ILE A 94 4.04 -1.28 -6.78
CA ILE A 94 3.11 -2.40 -6.75
C ILE A 94 2.64 -2.71 -8.18
N PHE A 95 2.82 -3.97 -8.58
CA PHE A 95 2.47 -4.50 -9.90
C PHE A 95 1.42 -5.61 -9.78
N GLY A 96 0.54 -5.70 -10.76
CA GLY A 96 -0.45 -6.75 -10.96
C GLY A 96 -1.81 -6.51 -10.30
N HIS A 97 -2.24 -7.44 -9.44
CA HIS A 97 -3.59 -7.49 -8.86
C HIS A 97 -3.55 -7.34 -7.32
N THR A 98 -3.46 -6.10 -6.84
CA THR A 98 -3.21 -5.82 -5.42
C THR A 98 -4.08 -4.67 -4.90
N THR A 99 -4.51 -4.76 -3.65
CA THR A 99 -5.00 -3.60 -2.88
C THR A 99 -3.94 -3.09 -1.90
N LEU A 100 -3.62 -1.81 -1.99
CA LEU A 100 -2.68 -1.08 -1.14
C LEU A 100 -3.42 0.01 -0.34
N PHE A 101 -3.14 0.07 0.95
CA PHE A 101 -3.56 1.17 1.81
C PHE A 101 -2.35 2.05 2.14
N ALA A 102 -2.39 3.30 1.72
CA ALA A 102 -1.31 4.26 1.92
C ALA A 102 -1.76 5.34 2.92
N TYR A 103 -1.00 5.52 3.99
CA TYR A 103 -1.30 6.49 5.03
C TYR A 103 -0.08 7.30 5.43
N GLY A 104 -0.29 8.49 6.00
CA GLY A 104 0.83 9.32 6.43
C GLY A 104 1.61 9.81 5.21
N ASN A 105 2.93 9.95 5.32
CA ASN A 105 3.75 10.43 4.20
C ASN A 105 4.23 9.27 3.28
N ALA A 106 3.45 8.19 3.17
CA ALA A 106 3.79 7.07 2.31
C ALA A 106 3.76 7.50 0.84
N HIS A 107 4.67 6.96 0.04
CA HIS A 107 4.75 7.18 -1.40
C HIS A 107 4.56 5.87 -2.15
N THR A 108 3.67 5.85 -3.14
CA THR A 108 3.28 4.60 -3.80
C THR A 108 3.21 4.76 -5.30
N ASP A 109 3.88 3.90 -6.05
CA ASP A 109 3.71 3.74 -7.48
C ASP A 109 2.88 2.47 -7.73
N ALA A 110 1.72 2.62 -8.37
CA ALA A 110 0.78 1.53 -8.60
C ALA A 110 0.54 1.35 -10.10
N PHE A 111 0.71 0.12 -10.56
CA PHE A 111 0.66 -0.28 -11.97
C PHE A 111 -0.39 -1.37 -12.19
N ASP A 112 -0.63 -1.69 -13.47
CA ASP A 112 -1.57 -2.72 -13.91
C ASP A 112 -2.99 -2.48 -13.36
N THR A 113 -3.55 -3.41 -12.57
CA THR A 113 -4.91 -3.32 -12.02
C THR A 113 -4.92 -3.08 -10.51
N THR A 114 -3.87 -2.41 -10.01
CA THR A 114 -3.70 -2.15 -8.58
C THR A 114 -4.74 -1.16 -8.07
N ARG A 115 -5.30 -1.44 -6.89
CA ARG A 115 -6.19 -0.54 -6.15
C ARG A 115 -5.41 0.14 -5.03
N VAL A 116 -5.47 1.45 -4.95
CA VAL A 116 -4.86 2.24 -3.88
C VAL A 116 -5.95 2.97 -3.12
N ARG A 117 -5.94 2.83 -1.80
CA ARG A 117 -6.67 3.73 -0.89
C ARG A 117 -5.67 4.59 -0.14
N ALA A 118 -5.64 5.87 -0.44
CA ALA A 118 -4.66 6.81 0.10
C ALA A 118 -5.35 7.87 0.97
N THR A 119 -4.83 8.08 2.19
CA THR A 119 -5.25 9.19 3.05
C THR A 119 -4.09 9.77 3.88
N ASN A 120 -4.32 10.89 4.56
CA ASN A 120 -3.40 11.50 5.53
C ASN A 120 -2.02 11.89 4.97
N ARG A 121 -1.98 12.70 3.91
CA ARG A 121 -0.73 13.17 3.24
C ARG A 121 0.04 12.13 2.43
N ALA A 122 -0.61 11.02 2.08
CA ALA A 122 0.01 10.04 1.20
C ALA A 122 0.17 10.61 -0.21
N THR A 123 1.21 10.15 -0.91
CA THR A 123 1.46 10.48 -2.31
C THR A 123 1.37 9.22 -3.16
N SER A 124 0.60 9.26 -4.25
CA SER A 124 0.40 8.09 -5.11
C SER A 124 0.56 8.43 -6.59
N ASN A 125 1.32 7.61 -7.31
CA ASN A 125 1.32 7.55 -8.78
C ASN A 125 0.46 6.35 -9.19
N LEU A 126 -0.54 6.59 -10.03
CA LEU A 126 -1.49 5.61 -10.53
C LEU A 126 -1.34 5.52 -12.05
N VAL A 127 -0.95 4.35 -12.55
CA VAL A 127 -0.60 4.09 -13.95
C VAL A 127 -1.41 2.91 -14.49
N ASP A 128 -1.49 2.77 -15.81
CA ASP A 128 -2.25 1.71 -16.51
C ASP A 128 -3.75 1.70 -16.13
N ASP A 129 -4.30 0.53 -15.78
CA ASP A 129 -5.70 0.33 -15.39
C ASP A 129 -5.90 0.41 -13.86
N SER A 130 -5.02 1.14 -13.16
CA SER A 130 -5.06 1.26 -11.71
C SER A 130 -6.22 2.14 -11.22
N PHE A 131 -6.60 1.92 -9.97
CA PHE A 131 -7.71 2.63 -9.33
C PHE A 131 -7.25 3.29 -8.02
N GLY A 132 -7.61 4.56 -7.83
CA GLY A 132 -7.36 5.31 -6.60
C GLY A 132 -8.63 5.79 -5.92
N ASP A 133 -8.75 5.54 -4.62
CA ASP A 133 -9.68 6.21 -3.71
C ASP A 133 -8.85 7.07 -2.74
N VAL A 134 -8.86 8.40 -2.94
CA VAL A 134 -7.88 9.32 -2.34
C VAL A 134 -8.55 10.51 -1.65
N GLY A 135 -8.06 10.87 -0.46
CA GLY A 135 -8.64 11.92 0.39
C GLY A 135 -7.70 12.42 1.48
N GLU A 136 -8.16 13.32 2.36
CA GLU A 136 -7.41 13.76 3.56
C GLU A 136 -5.97 14.23 3.27
N ASP A 137 -5.83 15.35 2.54
CA ASP A 137 -4.54 16.00 2.21
C ASP A 137 -3.57 15.17 1.34
N THR A 138 -4.06 14.22 0.55
CA THR A 138 -3.22 13.43 -0.38
C THR A 138 -2.84 14.18 -1.64
N THR A 139 -1.74 13.75 -2.25
CA THR A 139 -1.37 14.14 -3.62
C THR A 139 -1.36 12.91 -4.52
N THR A 140 -2.07 12.96 -5.64
CA THR A 140 -2.15 11.84 -6.58
C THR A 140 -1.80 12.30 -7.98
N TYR A 141 -0.92 11.57 -8.65
CA TYR A 141 -0.67 11.70 -10.07
C TYR A 141 -1.25 10.48 -10.79
N ALA A 142 -2.05 10.70 -11.82
CA ALA A 142 -2.72 9.66 -12.56
C ALA A 142 -2.42 9.77 -14.06
N TYR A 143 -2.13 8.62 -14.67
CA TYR A 143 -1.67 8.50 -16.06
C TYR A 143 -2.41 7.35 -16.77
N ASP A 144 -2.26 7.29 -18.09
CA ASP A 144 -2.81 6.24 -18.96
C ASP A 144 -4.33 6.05 -18.78
N ASN A 145 -4.79 4.85 -18.40
CA ASN A 145 -6.20 4.52 -18.22
C ASN A 145 -6.65 4.56 -16.75
N ALA A 146 -5.88 5.22 -15.87
CA ALA A 146 -6.14 5.16 -14.44
C ALA A 146 -7.50 5.80 -14.09
N THR A 147 -8.12 5.30 -13.03
CA THR A 147 -9.37 5.87 -12.48
C THR A 147 -9.12 6.41 -11.08
N VAL A 148 -9.51 7.65 -10.83
CA VAL A 148 -9.34 8.30 -9.52
C VAL A 148 -10.66 8.81 -8.99
N HIS A 149 -11.01 8.37 -7.78
CA HIS A 149 -12.04 8.94 -6.94
C HIS A 149 -11.35 9.81 -5.89
N SER A 150 -11.67 11.10 -5.89
CA SER A 150 -11.03 12.07 -5.00
C SER A 150 -12.03 12.78 -4.10
N HIS A 151 -11.63 12.93 -2.84
CA HIS A 151 -12.43 13.41 -1.73
C HIS A 151 -11.66 14.45 -0.90
N ASP A 152 -12.38 15.18 -0.03
CA ASP A 152 -11.82 16.13 0.92
C ASP A 152 -10.74 17.05 0.34
N GLN A 153 -9.57 17.13 0.98
CA GLN A 153 -8.45 17.97 0.56
C GLN A 153 -7.45 17.27 -0.38
N ALA A 154 -7.88 16.24 -1.12
CA ALA A 154 -7.02 15.60 -2.10
C ALA A 154 -6.69 16.55 -3.27
N THR A 155 -5.43 16.54 -3.68
CA THR A 155 -4.95 17.15 -4.92
C THR A 155 -4.70 16.05 -5.94
N VAL A 156 -5.28 16.19 -7.14
CA VAL A 156 -5.08 15.23 -8.23
C VAL A 156 -4.53 15.94 -9.46
N HIS A 157 -3.46 15.40 -10.01
CA HIS A 157 -2.92 15.73 -11.32
C HIS A 157 -3.20 14.56 -12.25
N ALA A 158 -3.96 14.80 -13.33
CA ALA A 158 -4.35 13.76 -14.27
C ALA A 158 -3.99 14.15 -15.71
N THR A 159 -3.47 13.19 -16.47
CA THR A 159 -3.17 13.33 -17.90
C THR A 159 -3.53 12.06 -18.66
N ASP A 160 -3.55 12.11 -19.99
CA ASP A 160 -3.97 11.02 -20.88
C ASP A 160 -5.42 10.54 -20.64
N ARG A 161 -5.71 9.23 -20.74
CA ARG A 161 -7.07 8.66 -20.72
C ARG A 161 -7.61 8.42 -19.31
N VAL A 162 -7.28 9.32 -18.37
CA VAL A 162 -7.71 9.19 -16.98
C VAL A 162 -9.18 9.51 -16.81
N SER A 163 -9.86 8.69 -16.00
CA SER A 163 -11.21 8.98 -15.51
C SER A 163 -11.13 9.53 -14.08
N LEU A 164 -11.43 10.82 -13.92
CA LEU A 164 -11.42 11.49 -12.62
C LEU A 164 -12.86 11.73 -12.13
N VAL A 165 -13.22 11.13 -11.01
CA VAL A 165 -14.42 11.46 -10.25
C VAL A 165 -14.03 12.33 -9.06
N HIS A 166 -14.40 13.60 -9.13
CA HIS A 166 -14.03 14.60 -8.13
C HIS A 166 -15.24 14.99 -7.29
N HIS A 167 -15.22 14.59 -6.01
CA HIS A 167 -16.33 14.80 -5.08
C HIS A 167 -16.16 16.04 -4.21
N SER A 168 -14.96 16.55 -4.06
CA SER A 168 -14.67 17.64 -3.12
C SER A 168 -14.62 19.01 -3.79
N SER A 169 -14.42 20.04 -2.98
CA SER A 169 -14.24 21.41 -3.46
C SER A 169 -12.78 21.76 -3.77
N THR A 170 -11.85 20.81 -3.72
CA THR A 170 -10.42 21.11 -3.89
C THR A 170 -9.99 21.17 -5.35
N PRO A 171 -8.85 21.81 -5.65
CA PRO A 171 -8.37 21.90 -7.01
C PRO A 171 -8.00 20.51 -7.57
N ALA A 172 -8.50 20.20 -8.76
CA ALA A 172 -7.98 19.12 -9.60
C ALA A 172 -7.31 19.75 -10.83
N GLU A 173 -6.09 19.32 -11.14
CA GLU A 173 -5.39 19.75 -12.35
C GLU A 173 -5.47 18.64 -13.38
N VAL A 174 -5.96 18.98 -14.57
CA VAL A 174 -6.15 18.01 -15.65
C VAL A 174 -5.52 18.52 -16.94
N GLU A 175 -4.99 17.59 -17.72
CA GLU A 175 -4.43 17.83 -19.06
C GLU A 175 -5.31 17.14 -20.13
N HIS A 176 -4.77 17.02 -21.35
CA HIS A 176 -5.48 16.47 -22.51
C HIS A 176 -5.87 15.00 -22.30
N GLY A 177 -7.06 14.63 -22.78
CA GLY A 177 -7.55 13.24 -22.77
C GLY A 177 -8.35 12.86 -21.51
N VAL A 178 -8.32 13.69 -20.46
CA VAL A 178 -8.95 13.36 -19.17
C VAL A 178 -10.46 13.54 -19.23
N THR A 179 -11.19 12.55 -18.72
CA THR A 179 -12.64 12.65 -18.51
C THR A 179 -12.92 12.97 -17.05
N VAL A 180 -13.58 14.10 -16.77
CA VAL A 180 -13.90 14.52 -15.40
C VAL A 180 -15.39 14.47 -15.09
N PHE A 181 -15.73 13.80 -13.99
CA PHE A 181 -17.06 13.67 -13.42
C PHE A 181 -17.15 14.38 -12.05
N GLY A 182 -18.35 14.85 -11.70
CA GLY A 182 -18.64 15.39 -10.36
C GLY A 182 -19.25 16.80 -10.36
N PRO A 183 -19.80 17.25 -9.20
CA PRO A 183 -20.45 18.54 -9.05
C PRO A 183 -19.47 19.72 -9.05
N ALA A 184 -18.18 19.45 -8.78
CA ALA A 184 -17.15 20.45 -8.53
C ALA A 184 -16.38 20.87 -9.78
N ARG A 185 -17.04 20.98 -10.94
CA ARG A 185 -16.39 21.35 -12.21
C ARG A 185 -15.64 22.68 -12.17
N ARG A 186 -16.03 23.59 -11.27
CA ARG A 186 -15.39 24.91 -11.08
C ARG A 186 -13.99 24.82 -10.46
N ASN A 187 -13.64 23.70 -9.83
CA ASN A 187 -12.34 23.51 -9.18
C ASN A 187 -11.37 22.73 -10.07
N ILE A 188 -11.75 22.46 -11.32
CA ILE A 188 -10.89 21.84 -12.31
C ILE A 188 -10.08 22.94 -13.00
N ARG A 189 -8.75 22.81 -12.97
CA ARG A 189 -7.82 23.63 -13.75
C ARG A 189 -7.34 22.81 -14.94
N LEU A 190 -7.74 23.21 -16.14
CA LEU A 190 -7.20 22.65 -17.37
C LEU A 190 -5.83 23.29 -17.64
N ARG A 191 -4.77 22.49 -17.71
CA ARG A 191 -3.46 22.92 -18.19
C ARG A 191 -3.41 22.74 -19.71
N THR A 192 -3.14 23.84 -20.41
CA THR A 192 -3.00 23.91 -21.89
C THR A 192 -1.57 23.65 -22.30
#